data_AF-A0A661Q4P9-F1
#
_entry.id   AF-A0A661Q4P9-F1
#
_cell.length_a   1.000
_cell.length_b   1.000
_cell.length_c   1.000
_cell.angle_alpha   90.00
_cell.angle_beta   90.00
_cell.angle_gamma   90.00
#
_symmetry.space_group_name_H-M   'P 1'
#
loop_
_entity.id
_entity.type
_entity.pdbx_description
1 polymer ?
#
loop_
_entity_poly.entity_id
_entity_poly.type
_entity_poly.pdbx_seq_one_letter_code
_entity_poly.pdbx_strand_id
1 'polypeptide(L)'
;MKHKGTMRKVGQSSKRMFGARKLLVCGYPETQQQALLSLLKKSRLTSVPVIFATNSDIQRTLKEVLESDDRHGQSEASDMKRAVIMSGFTQKELHTLMASYRKSKLPTQHWATLTPISESWVVTDLLDELEAEAKAIQKQRK
;
A
#
# COMPACT_ATOMS: atom_id res chain seq x y z
N MET A 1 -22.40 4.70 4.50
CA MET A 1 -22.65 3.24 4.42
C MET A 1 -21.30 2.55 4.36
N LYS A 2 -20.98 1.63 5.28
CA LYS A 2 -19.72 0.88 5.25
C LYS A 2 -19.86 -0.25 4.22
N HIS A 3 -19.24 -0.10 3.06
CA HIS A 3 -19.10 -1.23 2.12
C HIS A 3 -18.10 -2.21 2.73
N LYS A 4 -18.47 -3.48 2.93
CA LYS A 4 -17.52 -4.51 3.37
C LYS A 4 -16.76 -5.01 2.15
N GLY A 5 -15.55 -4.53 1.94
CA GLY A 5 -14.62 -5.15 0.99
C GLY A 5 -14.05 -6.42 1.61
N THR A 6 -14.25 -7.58 1.00
CA THR A 6 -13.64 -8.84 1.46
C THR A 6 -12.26 -9.01 0.84
N MET A 7 -11.21 -9.24 1.65
CA MET A 7 -9.91 -9.66 1.11
C MET A 7 -10.01 -10.96 0.31
N ARG A 8 -9.42 -10.96 -0.88
CA ARG A 8 -9.31 -12.14 -1.75
C ARG A 8 -7.86 -12.41 -2.07
N LYS A 9 -7.48 -13.69 -2.12
CA LYS A 9 -6.16 -14.11 -2.58
C LYS A 9 -5.93 -13.59 -4.00
N VAL A 10 -4.88 -12.80 -4.16
CA VAL A 10 -4.49 -12.29 -5.48
C VAL A 10 -3.83 -13.41 -6.28
N GLY A 11 -4.26 -13.62 -7.52
CA GLY A 11 -3.73 -14.62 -8.45
C GLY A 11 -2.33 -14.27 -8.98
N GLN A 12 -1.89 -14.86 -10.10
CA GLN A 12 -0.58 -14.60 -10.73
C GLN A 12 -0.68 -14.08 -12.18
N SER A 13 -1.76 -13.39 -12.51
CA SER A 13 -2.02 -12.86 -13.85
C SER A 13 -1.14 -11.65 -14.21
N SER A 14 -0.84 -11.53 -15.51
CA SER A 14 -0.28 -10.31 -16.12
C SER A 14 -1.33 -9.23 -16.39
N LYS A 15 -2.61 -9.47 -16.10
CA LYS A 15 -3.67 -8.46 -16.22
C LYS A 15 -3.43 -7.35 -15.20
N ARG A 16 -3.54 -6.09 -15.63
CA ARG A 16 -3.49 -4.92 -14.74
C ARG A 16 -4.70 -4.93 -13.79
N MET A 17 -4.41 -4.65 -12.53
CA MET A 17 -5.41 -4.36 -11.51
C MET A 17 -5.93 -2.92 -11.67
N PHE A 18 -6.96 -2.57 -10.89
CA PHE A 18 -7.62 -1.28 -10.98
C PHE A 18 -6.72 -0.10 -10.58
N GLY A 19 -6.94 1.06 -11.20
CA GLY A 19 -6.29 2.34 -10.89
C GLY A 19 -5.06 2.67 -11.74
N ALA A 20 -4.55 3.90 -11.57
CA ALA A 20 -3.29 4.33 -12.19
C ALA A 20 -2.09 3.64 -11.53
N ARG A 21 -1.01 3.36 -12.28
CA ARG A 21 0.15 2.64 -11.76
C ARG A 21 0.94 3.50 -10.76
N LYS A 22 0.61 3.42 -9.46
CA LYS A 22 1.17 4.21 -8.36
C LYS A 22 1.24 3.39 -7.07
N LEU A 23 2.17 3.74 -6.18
CA LEU A 23 2.27 3.20 -4.82
C LEU A 23 1.87 4.25 -3.80
N LEU A 24 0.97 3.89 -2.90
CA LEU A 24 0.70 4.65 -1.68
C LEU A 24 1.32 3.91 -0.49
N VAL A 25 2.13 4.61 0.29
CA VAL A 25 2.92 4.07 1.39
C VAL A 25 2.53 4.81 2.67
N CYS A 26 2.05 4.07 3.68
CA CYS A 26 1.54 4.63 4.93
C CYS A 26 2.40 4.20 6.12
N GLY A 27 2.66 5.10 7.07
CA GLY A 27 3.29 4.76 8.36
C GLY A 27 4.78 4.37 8.28
N TYR A 28 5.49 4.83 7.25
CA TYR A 28 6.94 4.61 7.13
C TYR A 28 7.70 5.80 7.71
N PRO A 29 8.60 5.61 8.69
CA PRO A 29 9.55 6.65 9.08
C PRO A 29 10.54 6.91 7.95
N GLU A 30 11.12 8.11 7.90
CA GLU A 30 12.00 8.58 6.83
C GLU A 30 13.08 7.56 6.42
N THR A 31 13.81 6.99 7.38
CA THR A 31 14.89 6.02 7.10
C THR A 31 14.38 4.79 6.34
N GLN A 32 13.14 4.39 6.60
CA GLN A 32 12.53 3.23 5.95
C GLN A 32 11.88 3.60 4.62
N GLN A 33 11.45 4.85 4.44
CA GLN A 33 11.06 5.36 3.12
C GLN A 33 12.23 5.22 2.14
N GLN A 34 13.42 5.72 2.51
CA GLN A 34 14.63 5.61 1.68
C GLN A 34 15.01 4.15 1.36
N ALA A 35 14.89 3.26 2.35
CA ALA A 35 15.12 1.83 2.16
C ALA A 35 14.10 1.19 1.21
N LEU A 36 12.81 1.57 1.28
CA LEU A 36 11.79 1.14 0.33
C LEU A 36 12.09 1.63 -1.09
N LEU A 37 12.53 2.88 -1.26
CA LEU A 37 12.91 3.41 -2.58
C LEU A 37 14.08 2.67 -3.19
N SER A 38 15.08 2.36 -2.36
CA SER A 38 16.21 1.52 -2.75
C SER A 38 15.77 0.12 -3.15
N LEU A 39 14.77 -0.46 -2.47
CA LEU A 39 14.19 -1.75 -2.81
C LEU A 39 13.45 -1.72 -4.17
N LEU A 40 12.65 -0.67 -4.41
CA LEU A 40 11.95 -0.47 -5.69
C LEU A 40 12.96 -0.34 -6.84
N LYS A 41 14.07 0.35 -6.60
CA LYS A 41 15.17 0.45 -7.57
C LYS A 41 15.76 -0.90 -7.94
N LYS A 42 16.07 -1.73 -6.94
CA LYS A 42 16.59 -3.09 -7.15
C LYS A 42 15.56 -4.01 -7.84
N SER A 43 14.27 -3.77 -7.63
CA SER A 43 13.18 -4.57 -8.18
C SER A 43 12.76 -4.15 -9.60
N ARG A 44 13.48 -3.22 -10.25
CA ARG A 44 13.13 -2.64 -11.56
C ARG A 44 11.76 -1.96 -11.60
N LEU A 45 11.28 -1.49 -10.44
CA LEU A 45 10.03 -0.72 -10.28
C LEU A 45 10.32 0.78 -10.07
N THR A 46 11.43 1.28 -10.60
CA THR A 46 11.89 2.67 -10.45
C THR A 46 10.95 3.71 -11.05
N SER A 47 10.18 3.34 -12.08
CA SER A 47 9.30 4.26 -12.81
C SER A 47 7.91 4.40 -12.19
N VAL A 48 7.66 3.79 -11.03
CA VAL A 48 6.37 3.90 -10.35
C VAL A 48 6.39 5.12 -9.42
N PRO A 49 5.46 6.08 -9.58
CA PRO A 49 5.27 7.13 -8.60
C PRO A 49 4.97 6.54 -7.21
N VAL A 50 5.66 7.05 -6.20
CA VAL A 50 5.50 6.65 -4.80
C VAL A 50 5.05 7.85 -4.00
N ILE A 51 3.87 7.72 -3.41
CA ILE A 51 3.24 8.69 -2.54
C ILE A 51 3.41 8.19 -1.11
N PHE A 52 4.03 8.99 -0.25
CA PHE A 52 4.09 8.73 1.18
C PHE A 52 2.95 9.49 1.84
N ALA A 53 1.98 8.76 2.40
CA ALA A 53 0.85 9.38 3.10
C ALA A 53 1.35 10.06 4.36
N THR A 54 0.94 11.31 4.56
CA THR A 54 1.27 12.10 5.75
C THR A 54 0.08 12.14 6.70
N ASN A 55 0.25 12.70 7.89
CA ASN A 55 -0.85 12.85 8.84
C ASN A 55 -2.00 13.74 8.30
N SER A 56 -1.74 14.65 7.35
CA SER A 56 -2.78 15.46 6.71
C SER A 56 -3.62 14.68 5.68
N ASP A 57 -3.15 13.52 5.23
CA ASP A 57 -3.85 12.66 4.27
C ASP A 57 -4.84 11.69 4.94
N ILE A 58 -4.87 11.60 6.28
CA ILE A 58 -5.60 10.54 7.00
C ILE A 58 -7.11 10.55 6.76
N GLN A 59 -7.70 11.74 6.56
CA GLN A 59 -9.13 11.94 6.28
C GLN A 59 -9.44 12.09 4.79
N ARG A 60 -8.43 12.04 3.93
CA ARG A 60 -8.61 12.06 2.47
C ARG A 60 -8.91 10.67 1.96
N THR A 61 -9.62 10.60 0.84
CA THR A 61 -9.88 9.35 0.12
C THR A 61 -8.61 8.81 -0.54
N LEU A 62 -8.54 7.50 -0.77
CA LEU A 62 -7.42 6.90 -1.51
C LEU A 62 -7.24 7.55 -2.89
N LYS A 63 -8.34 7.90 -3.57
CA LYS A 63 -8.31 8.61 -4.84
C LYS A 63 -7.56 9.93 -4.74
N GLU A 64 -7.97 10.80 -3.82
CA GLU A 64 -7.39 12.13 -3.66
C GLU A 64 -5.90 12.06 -3.32
N VAL A 65 -5.49 11.11 -2.48
CA VAL A 65 -4.08 10.95 -2.11
C VAL A 65 -3.27 10.36 -3.27
N LEU A 66 -3.85 9.44 -4.05
CA LEU A 66 -3.21 8.89 -5.24
C LEU A 66 -3.12 9.89 -6.40
N GLU A 67 -3.88 10.98 -6.38
CA GLU A 67 -3.76 12.09 -7.34
C GLU A 67 -2.53 12.96 -7.08
N SER A 68 -1.93 12.89 -5.89
CA SER A 68 -0.68 13.59 -5.57
C SER A 68 0.49 13.19 -6.49
N ASP A 69 1.48 14.09 -6.54
CA ASP A 69 2.72 13.93 -7.30
C ASP A 69 3.64 12.84 -6.72
N ASP A 70 4.58 12.35 -7.55
CA ASP A 70 5.64 11.47 -7.06
C ASP A 70 6.39 12.14 -5.90
N ARG A 71 6.71 11.36 -4.87
CA ARG A 71 7.40 11.81 -3.65
C ARG A 71 6.62 12.76 -2.75
N HIS A 72 5.32 12.94 -2.96
CA HIS A 72 4.48 13.59 -1.95
C HIS A 72 4.71 12.94 -0.57
N GLY A 73 4.84 13.78 0.46
CA GLY A 73 5.07 13.37 1.86
C GLY A 73 6.41 12.69 2.15
N GLN A 74 7.35 12.67 1.21
CA GLN A 74 8.68 12.11 1.47
C GLN A 74 9.38 12.87 2.61
N SER A 75 10.10 12.13 3.44
CA SER A 75 10.80 12.62 4.65
C SER A 75 9.88 13.06 5.79
N GLU A 76 8.55 13.00 5.62
CA GLU A 76 7.60 13.18 6.71
C GLU A 76 7.24 11.82 7.31
N ALA A 77 7.39 11.67 8.63
CA ALA A 77 6.88 10.52 9.35
C ALA A 77 5.38 10.67 9.59
N SER A 78 4.65 9.56 9.59
CA SER A 78 3.22 9.53 9.93
C SER A 78 2.96 8.49 11.01
N ASP A 79 1.99 8.77 11.89
CA ASP A 79 1.52 7.88 12.95
C ASP A 79 0.55 6.80 12.44
N MET A 80 0.34 6.74 11.12
CA MET A 80 -0.47 5.72 10.47
C MET A 80 0.05 4.31 10.68
N LYS A 81 -0.88 3.35 10.62
CA LYS A 81 -0.54 1.93 10.51
C LYS A 81 0.24 1.69 9.23
N ARG A 82 1.20 0.77 9.30
CA ARG A 82 2.07 0.46 8.17
C ARG A 82 1.32 -0.31 7.09
N ALA A 83 1.21 0.30 5.91
CA ALA A 83 0.63 -0.36 4.75
C ALA A 83 1.31 0.08 3.44
N VAL A 84 1.23 -0.78 2.45
CA VAL A 84 1.53 -0.46 1.05
C VAL A 84 0.31 -0.80 0.21
N ILE A 85 -0.27 0.22 -0.42
CA ILE A 85 -1.42 0.09 -1.32
C ILE A 85 -0.92 0.21 -2.76
N MET A 86 -1.18 -0.83 -3.55
CA MET A 86 -0.73 -0.94 -4.93
C MET A 86 -1.89 -0.63 -5.90
N SER A 87 -1.76 0.45 -6.67
CA SER A 87 -2.73 0.85 -7.70
C SER A 87 -2.19 0.55 -9.10
N GLY A 88 -3.01 0.01 -10.00
CA GLY A 88 -2.68 -0.18 -11.42
C GLY A 88 -1.58 -1.22 -11.74
N PHE A 89 -1.12 -1.95 -10.74
CA PHE A 89 -0.11 -3.00 -10.88
C PHE A 89 -0.71 -4.28 -11.49
N THR A 90 0.13 -5.08 -12.14
CA THR A 90 -0.20 -6.48 -12.43
C THR A 90 -0.05 -7.34 -11.17
N GLN A 91 -0.70 -8.51 -11.14
CA GLN A 91 -0.52 -9.43 -10.01
C GLN A 91 0.93 -9.95 -9.95
N LYS A 92 1.58 -10.12 -11.10
CA LYS A 92 3.00 -10.47 -11.17
C LYS A 92 3.88 -9.42 -10.48
N GLU A 93 3.69 -8.14 -10.76
CA GLU A 93 4.46 -7.07 -10.13
C GLU A 93 4.20 -6.98 -8.62
N LEU A 94 2.94 -7.17 -8.18
CA LEU A 94 2.60 -7.29 -6.76
C LEU A 94 3.40 -8.41 -6.10
N HIS A 95 3.37 -9.63 -6.65
CA HIS A 95 4.12 -10.76 -6.10
C HIS A 95 5.63 -10.52 -6.08
N THR A 96 6.18 -9.92 -7.14
CA THR A 96 7.60 -9.56 -7.21
C THR A 96 7.96 -8.56 -6.12
N LEU A 97 7.19 -7.48 -5.94
CA LEU A 97 7.46 -6.48 -4.92
C LEU A 97 7.33 -7.07 -3.51
N MET A 98 6.28 -7.85 -3.24
CA MET A 98 6.10 -8.51 -1.96
C MET A 98 7.24 -9.50 -1.66
N ALA A 99 7.72 -10.24 -2.67
CA ALA A 99 8.83 -11.17 -2.51
C ALA A 99 10.16 -10.44 -2.23
N SER A 100 10.45 -9.36 -2.96
CA SER A 100 11.60 -8.50 -2.69
C SER A 100 11.52 -7.89 -1.29
N TYR A 101 10.35 -7.42 -0.88
CA TYR A 101 10.13 -6.83 0.44
C TYR A 101 10.36 -7.84 1.56
N ARG A 102 9.85 -9.07 1.44
CA ARG A 102 10.08 -10.14 2.43
C ARG A 102 11.55 -10.52 2.60
N LYS A 103 12.36 -10.32 1.56
CA LYS A 103 13.83 -10.54 1.60
C LYS A 103 14.59 -9.33 2.13
N SER A 104 13.91 -8.20 2.35
CA SER A 104 14.49 -6.99 2.92
C SER A 104 14.46 -7.04 4.45
N LYS A 105 15.20 -6.14 5.10
CA LYS A 105 15.16 -5.96 6.57
C LYS A 105 14.02 -5.02 7.02
N LEU A 106 13.10 -4.67 6.12
CA LEU A 106 12.00 -3.76 6.46
C LEU A 106 10.96 -4.46 7.34
N PRO A 107 10.32 -3.74 8.27
CA PRO A 107 9.27 -4.31 9.12
C PRO A 107 8.08 -4.84 8.32
N THR A 108 7.35 -5.80 8.89
CA THR A 108 6.11 -6.30 8.28
C THR A 108 5.06 -5.20 8.18
N GLN A 109 4.26 -5.25 7.12
CA GLN A 109 3.20 -4.31 6.81
C GLN A 109 1.96 -5.01 6.29
N HIS A 110 0.87 -4.25 6.21
CA HIS A 110 -0.30 -4.63 5.42
C HIS A 110 -0.10 -4.36 3.94
N TRP A 111 -0.67 -5.22 3.13
CA TRP A 111 -0.66 -5.10 1.68
C TRP A 111 -2.10 -5.00 1.19
N ALA A 112 -2.36 -4.02 0.32
CA ALA A 112 -3.64 -3.89 -0.34
C ALA A 112 -3.44 -3.56 -1.82
N THR A 113 -4.46 -3.84 -2.61
CA THR A 113 -4.55 -3.41 -4.01
C THR A 113 -5.75 -2.49 -4.15
N LEU A 114 -5.60 -1.41 -4.91
CA LEU A 114 -6.72 -0.51 -5.16
C LEU A 114 -7.85 -1.25 -5.90
N THR A 115 -9.09 -0.99 -5.51
CA THR A 115 -10.29 -1.52 -6.15
C THR A 115 -11.25 -0.36 -6.41
N PRO A 116 -12.24 -0.51 -7.32
CA PRO A 116 -13.26 0.52 -7.52
C PRO A 116 -14.01 0.89 -6.24
N ILE A 117 -14.16 -0.07 -5.32
CA ILE A 117 -14.84 0.16 -4.03
C ILE A 117 -13.92 0.96 -3.10
N SER A 118 -12.70 0.47 -2.88
CA SER A 118 -11.77 1.07 -1.92
C SER A 118 -11.23 2.44 -2.36
N GLU A 119 -11.25 2.78 -3.65
CA GLU A 119 -10.81 4.09 -4.15
C GLU A 119 -11.51 5.27 -3.46
N SER A 120 -12.81 5.10 -3.15
CA SER A 120 -13.62 6.12 -2.47
C SER A 120 -13.45 6.13 -0.95
N TRP A 121 -12.71 5.19 -0.37
CA TRP A 121 -12.57 5.08 1.07
C TRP A 121 -11.53 6.06 1.57
N VAL A 122 -11.77 6.56 2.77
CA VAL A 122 -10.78 7.35 3.52
C VAL A 122 -9.59 6.45 3.88
N VAL A 123 -8.37 7.02 3.86
CA VAL A 123 -7.13 6.28 4.20
C VAL A 123 -7.27 5.57 5.53
N THR A 124 -7.78 6.25 6.57
CA THR A 124 -7.94 5.66 7.91
C THR A 124 -8.85 4.43 7.91
N ASP A 125 -9.97 4.46 7.19
CA ASP A 125 -10.93 3.36 7.14
C ASP A 125 -10.32 2.12 6.49
N LEU A 126 -9.53 2.30 5.43
CA LEU A 126 -8.80 1.18 4.82
C LEU A 126 -7.78 0.58 5.80
N LEU A 127 -6.98 1.42 6.47
CA LEU A 127 -5.96 0.96 7.40
C LEU A 127 -6.56 0.23 8.61
N ASP A 128 -7.73 0.67 9.07
CA ASP A 128 -8.49 0.02 10.13
C ASP A 128 -9.02 -1.35 9.71
N GLU A 129 -9.56 -1.46 8.50
CA GLU A 129 -10.05 -2.73 7.95
C GLU A 129 -8.90 -3.74 7.79
N LEU A 130 -7.77 -3.33 7.20
CA LEU A 130 -6.60 -4.20 7.00
C LEU A 130 -6.05 -4.74 8.33
N GLU A 131 -6.00 -3.89 9.35
CA GLU A 131 -5.57 -4.29 10.69
C GLU A 131 -6.55 -5.26 11.34
N ALA A 132 -7.86 -5.01 11.20
CA ALA A 132 -8.89 -5.90 11.76
C ALA A 132 -8.83 -7.28 11.13
N GLU A 133 -8.69 -7.35 9.80
CA GLU A 133 -8.59 -8.63 9.07
C GLU A 133 -7.27 -9.35 9.40
N ALA A 134 -6.14 -8.64 9.48
CA ALA A 134 -4.86 -9.23 9.85
C ALA A 134 -4.90 -9.85 11.26
N LYS A 135 -5.52 -9.16 12.23
CA LYS A 135 -5.76 -9.70 13.58
C LYS A 135 -6.64 -10.94 13.57
N ALA A 136 -7.70 -10.94 12.76
CA ALA A 136 -8.60 -12.10 12.65
C ALA A 136 -7.87 -13.34 12.11
N ILE A 137 -7.06 -13.17 11.06
CA ILE A 137 -6.23 -14.25 10.48
C ILE A 137 -5.20 -14.75 11.50
N GLN A 138 -4.56 -13.84 12.25
CA GLN A 138 -3.58 -14.24 13.26
C GLN A 138 -4.20 -15.05 14.40
N LYS A 139 -5.42 -14.69 14.84
CA LYS A 139 -6.16 -15.42 15.87
C LYS A 139 -6.57 -16.83 15.43
N GLN A 140 -6.83 -17.05 14.14
CA GLN A 140 -7.18 -18.36 13.60
C GLN A 140 -5.96 -19.29 13.39
N ARG A 141 -4.74 -18.75 13.44
CA ARG A 141 -3.48 -19.50 13.25
C ARG A 141 -2.78 -19.87 14.57
N LYS A 142 -3.32 -19.42 15.70
CA LYS A 142 -2.92 -19.85 17.05
C LYS A 142 -3.88 -20.93 17.53
#